data_AF-A0A7L0JFG3-F1
#
_entry.id   AF-A0A7L0JFG3-F1
#
_cell.length_a   1.000
_cell.length_b   1.000
_cell.length_c   1.000
_cell.angle_alpha   90.00
_cell.angle_beta   90.00
_cell.angle_gamma   90.00
#
_symmetry.space_group_name_H-M   'P 1'
#
loop_
_entity.id
_entity.type
_entity.pdbx_description
1 polymer ?
#
loop_
_entity_poly.entity_id
_entity_poly.type
_entity_poly.pdbx_seq_one_letter_code
_entity_poly.pdbx_strand_id
1 'polypeptide(L)'
;PTSKPVLGDLSVTRVTPSSVGLQWSVPEGPFDSFTLQYRDAQGQPQALHMDGGSRSVTVPGLSPSRRYRFHLYGLRGGKRIDRVSIDVATATAEPEEPLPPSEEPQPEHPQTEPPPSEAPPARAVLGELRVSSVTPSSVGLQWSVPEGPFDSFTLQYRDAQGQPQALPMDGGSLSVTVPGLSPSRRYRFHLYGLRGGKRIDRVSIDINTAEPEEPLLPSEEPQPEHPQTEPPPSEAPPARAVLGELRVSSVTSSSVGLQWSVPEGPFDSFTLQYRDAQGQPQALPMDGGSRLVTVP
;
A
#
# COMPACT_ATOMS: atom_id res chain seq x y z
N PRO A 1 48.34 -8.63 43.28
CA PRO A 1 48.54 -8.41 41.83
C PRO A 1 47.21 -8.56 41.08
N THR A 2 46.63 -7.47 40.57
CA THR A 2 45.46 -7.55 39.69
C THR A 2 45.91 -8.12 38.35
N SER A 3 45.48 -9.34 38.04
CA SER A 3 45.76 -10.02 36.77
C SER A 3 45.41 -9.11 35.57
N LYS A 4 46.21 -9.19 34.51
CA LYS A 4 45.93 -8.45 33.27
C LYS A 4 44.62 -9.00 32.68
N PRO A 5 43.66 -8.14 32.30
CA PRO A 5 42.42 -8.64 31.72
C PRO A 5 42.69 -9.19 30.33
N VAL A 6 42.13 -10.37 30.04
CA VAL A 6 42.35 -11.12 28.80
C VAL A 6 41.03 -11.23 28.06
N LEU A 7 41.03 -10.92 26.77
CA LEU A 7 39.91 -11.22 25.89
C LEU A 7 39.98 -12.69 25.53
N GLY A 8 38.89 -13.42 25.76
CA GLY A 8 38.76 -14.80 25.34
C GLY A 8 38.33 -14.92 23.88
N ASP A 9 37.84 -16.10 23.54
CA ASP A 9 37.43 -16.43 22.18
C ASP A 9 36.29 -15.54 21.69
N LEU A 10 36.44 -15.02 20.48
CA LEU A 10 35.41 -14.30 19.74
C LEU A 10 34.74 -15.29 18.77
N SER A 11 33.46 -15.53 18.96
CA SER A 11 32.67 -16.48 18.20
C SER A 11 31.48 -15.80 17.52
N VAL A 12 31.06 -16.36 16.39
CA VAL A 12 29.88 -15.87 15.67
C VAL A 12 28.64 -16.58 16.22
N THR A 13 27.62 -15.81 16.58
CA THR A 13 26.34 -16.36 17.06
C THR A 13 25.28 -16.40 15.97
N ARG A 14 25.30 -15.41 15.08
CA ARG A 14 24.31 -15.29 14.00
C ARG A 14 24.95 -14.64 12.80
N VAL A 15 24.67 -15.17 11.61
CA VAL A 15 25.05 -14.54 10.35
C VAL A 15 23.79 -14.37 9.53
N THR A 16 23.58 -13.18 9.00
CA THR A 16 22.51 -12.89 8.04
C THR A 16 23.13 -12.20 6.83
N PRO A 17 22.39 -12.03 5.72
CA PRO A 17 22.89 -11.32 4.56
C PRO A 17 23.28 -9.87 4.84
N SER A 18 22.75 -9.24 5.90
CA SER A 18 22.98 -7.82 6.21
C SER A 18 23.47 -7.52 7.63
N SER A 19 23.70 -8.54 8.45
CA SER A 19 24.17 -8.37 9.83
C SER A 19 24.89 -9.61 10.36
N VAL A 20 25.82 -9.39 11.28
CA VAL A 20 26.56 -10.45 11.99
C VAL A 20 26.44 -10.23 13.50
N GLY A 21 26.02 -11.26 14.22
CA GLY A 21 26.05 -11.36 15.67
C GLY A 21 27.37 -12.00 16.13
N LEU A 22 28.06 -11.31 17.02
CA LEU A 22 29.31 -11.76 17.62
C LEU A 22 29.13 -11.91 19.14
N GLN A 23 29.81 -12.88 19.73
CA GLN A 23 29.93 -13.04 21.18
C GLN A 23 31.38 -13.28 21.57
N TRP A 24 31.76 -12.88 22.77
CA TRP A 24 33.10 -13.13 23.30
C TRP A 24 33.06 -13.42 24.80
N SER A 25 34.06 -14.18 25.25
CA SER A 25 34.28 -14.44 26.67
C SER A 25 35.37 -13.53 27.23
N VAL A 26 35.39 -13.37 28.55
CA VAL A 26 36.43 -12.64 29.29
C VAL A 26 36.88 -13.56 30.43
N PRO A 27 37.87 -14.44 30.18
CA PRO A 27 38.30 -15.44 31.15
C PRO A 27 39.04 -14.83 32.35
N GLU A 28 39.74 -13.71 32.16
CA GLU A 28 40.51 -13.06 33.21
C GLU A 28 40.26 -11.55 33.23
N GLY A 29 40.02 -11.01 34.42
CA GLY A 29 39.97 -9.58 34.71
C GLY A 29 38.81 -8.79 34.06
N PRO A 30 38.30 -7.73 34.72
CA PRO A 30 37.29 -6.87 34.10
C PRO A 30 37.92 -5.90 33.09
N PHE A 31 37.18 -5.64 32.01
CA PHE A 31 37.40 -4.50 31.11
C PHE A 31 36.39 -3.41 31.44
N ASP A 32 36.75 -2.15 31.21
CA ASP A 32 35.85 -1.00 31.42
C ASP A 32 34.94 -0.78 30.22
N SER A 33 35.44 -1.06 29.02
CA SER A 33 34.70 -0.97 27.76
C SER A 33 35.33 -1.85 26.69
N PHE A 34 34.57 -2.09 25.63
CA PHE A 34 35.07 -2.74 24.43
C PHE A 34 34.86 -1.84 23.21
N THR A 35 35.70 -2.03 22.21
CA THR A 35 35.53 -1.40 20.90
C THR A 35 35.63 -2.47 19.82
N LEU A 36 34.58 -2.62 19.02
CA LEU A 36 34.57 -3.49 17.85
C LEU A 36 34.83 -2.66 16.59
N GLN A 37 35.88 -2.97 15.85
CA GLN A 37 36.21 -2.33 14.58
C GLN A 37 36.05 -3.28 13.40
N TYR A 38 35.46 -2.80 12.32
CA TYR A 38 35.32 -3.52 11.07
C TYR A 38 35.37 -2.56 9.89
N ARG A 39 35.43 -3.10 8.66
CA ARG A 39 35.28 -2.30 7.45
C ARG A 39 33.92 -2.58 6.84
N ASP A 40 33.18 -1.55 6.47
CA ASP A 40 31.90 -1.73 5.78
C ASP A 40 32.09 -2.15 4.31
N ALA A 41 30.98 -2.27 3.57
CA ALA A 41 31.00 -2.67 2.17
C ALA A 41 31.79 -1.72 1.26
N GLN A 42 31.85 -0.44 1.66
CA GLN A 42 32.58 0.64 0.99
C GLN A 42 34.06 0.68 1.42
N GLY A 43 34.48 -0.20 2.34
CA GLY A 43 35.84 -0.26 2.87
C GLY A 43 36.13 0.74 3.98
N GLN A 44 35.14 1.52 4.40
CA GLN A 44 35.26 2.53 5.44
C GLN A 44 35.37 1.87 6.81
N PRO A 45 36.28 2.32 7.68
CA PRO A 45 36.42 1.78 9.04
C PRO A 45 35.23 2.22 9.90
N GLN A 46 34.52 1.25 10.47
CA GLN A 46 33.46 1.46 11.45
C GLN A 46 33.88 0.96 12.81
N ALA A 47 33.42 1.65 13.85
CA ALA A 47 33.70 1.32 15.25
C ALA A 47 32.42 1.34 16.09
N LEU A 48 32.18 0.26 16.85
CA LEU A 48 31.12 0.17 17.84
C LEU A 48 31.73 0.18 19.24
N HIS A 49 31.22 1.05 20.09
CA HIS A 49 31.61 1.12 21.51
C HIS A 49 30.60 0.38 22.36
N MET A 50 31.12 -0.36 23.35
CA MET A 50 30.31 -1.22 24.21
C MET A 50 30.82 -1.14 25.65
N ASP A 51 29.93 -1.36 26.59
CA ASP A 51 30.25 -1.31 28.01
C ASP A 51 31.09 -2.52 28.45
N GLY A 52 31.84 -2.38 29.54
CA GLY A 52 32.69 -3.44 30.09
C GLY A 52 31.95 -4.73 30.49
N GLY A 53 30.64 -4.63 30.71
CA GLY A 53 29.75 -5.77 30.95
C GLY A 53 29.27 -6.50 29.70
N SER A 54 29.44 -5.91 28.50
CA SER A 54 28.97 -6.51 27.25
C SER A 54 29.79 -7.75 26.89
N ARG A 55 29.09 -8.79 26.41
CA ARG A 55 29.67 -10.06 25.92
C ARG A 55 29.14 -10.48 24.55
N SER A 56 28.27 -9.67 23.96
CA SER A 56 27.70 -9.90 22.63
C SER A 56 27.33 -8.58 21.96
N VAL A 57 27.33 -8.58 20.62
CA VAL A 57 26.92 -7.44 19.80
C VAL A 57 26.40 -7.90 18.45
N THR A 58 25.43 -7.18 17.91
CA THR A 58 24.97 -7.35 16.53
C THR A 58 25.47 -6.18 15.70
N VAL A 59 26.18 -6.48 14.61
CA VAL A 59 26.66 -5.51 13.63
C VAL A 59 25.69 -5.45 12.45
N PRO A 60 24.85 -4.41 12.33
CA PRO A 60 23.96 -4.23 11.19
C PRO A 60 24.68 -3.53 10.01
N GLY A 61 24.04 -3.54 8.84
CA GLY A 61 24.49 -2.74 7.68
C GLY A 61 25.61 -3.38 6.87
N LEU A 62 25.78 -4.69 6.95
CA LEU A 62 26.73 -5.45 6.13
C LEU A 62 26.12 -5.74 4.75
N SER A 63 26.97 -6.00 3.76
CA SER A 63 26.54 -6.47 2.45
C SER A 63 26.56 -8.00 2.39
N PRO A 64 25.64 -8.61 1.63
CA PRO A 64 25.60 -10.06 1.45
C PRO A 64 26.84 -10.59 0.75
N SER A 65 27.09 -11.90 0.90
CA SER A 65 28.16 -12.67 0.24
C SER A 65 29.55 -12.01 0.31
N ARG A 66 29.85 -11.31 1.42
CA ARG A 66 31.11 -10.60 1.64
C ARG A 66 31.77 -11.06 2.92
N ARG A 67 33.10 -11.17 2.85
CA ARG A 67 33.93 -11.46 4.03
C ARG A 67 34.28 -10.17 4.75
N TYR A 68 33.98 -10.15 6.04
CA TYR A 68 34.26 -9.07 6.95
C TYR A 68 35.22 -9.54 8.04
N ARG A 69 36.24 -8.73 8.31
CA ARG A 69 37.16 -8.93 9.44
C ARG A 69 36.73 -8.02 10.58
N PHE A 70 36.36 -8.60 11.70
CA PHE A 70 36.03 -7.90 12.92
C PHE A 70 37.22 -7.95 13.88
N HIS A 71 37.55 -6.82 14.50
CA HIS A 71 38.57 -6.69 15.54
C HIS A 71 37.92 -6.17 16.80
N LEU A 72 37.91 -6.98 17.85
CA LEU A 72 37.40 -6.59 19.15
C LEU A 72 38.57 -6.24 20.06
N TYR A 73 38.49 -5.06 20.68
CA TYR A 73 39.47 -4.54 21.61
C TYR A 73 38.86 -4.41 22.99
N GLY A 74 39.55 -4.90 24.02
CA GLY A 74 39.21 -4.64 25.42
C GLY A 74 39.98 -3.45 25.97
N LEU A 75 39.29 -2.50 26.61
CA LEU A 75 39.88 -1.29 27.16
C LEU A 75 39.79 -1.28 28.69
N ARG A 76 40.86 -0.83 29.35
CA ARG A 76 40.89 -0.54 30.80
C ARG A 76 41.62 0.79 31.04
N GLY A 77 41.00 1.71 31.76
CA GLY A 77 41.49 3.08 31.97
C GLY A 77 41.68 3.85 30.66
N GLY A 78 40.85 3.57 29.65
CA GLY A 78 40.96 4.16 28.30
C GLY A 78 42.11 3.61 27.44
N LYS A 79 42.90 2.65 27.93
CA LYS A 79 43.97 1.99 27.17
C LYS A 79 43.49 0.66 26.62
N ARG A 80 43.81 0.35 25.36
CA ARG A 80 43.59 -0.97 24.76
C ARG A 80 44.55 -1.97 25.41
N ILE A 81 44.00 -2.98 26.07
CA ILE A 81 44.78 -3.98 26.80
C ILE A 81 44.94 -5.24 25.95
N ASP A 82 43.88 -5.65 25.23
CA ASP A 82 43.89 -6.88 24.46
C ASP A 82 43.06 -6.77 23.17
N ARG A 83 43.32 -7.66 22.20
CA ARG A 83 42.65 -7.71 20.89
C ARG A 83 42.45 -9.15 20.41
N VAL A 84 41.23 -9.45 19.99
CA VAL A 84 40.89 -10.65 19.21
C VAL A 84 40.28 -10.25 17.87
N SER A 85 40.44 -11.09 16.85
CA SER A 85 39.83 -10.85 15.54
C SER A 85 39.21 -12.12 14.97
N ILE A 86 38.13 -11.94 14.21
CA ILE A 86 37.45 -13.03 13.49
C ILE A 86 37.11 -12.58 12.07
N ASP A 87 37.24 -13.52 11.13
CA ASP A 87 36.78 -13.35 9.75
C ASP A 87 35.44 -14.05 9.58
N VAL A 88 34.42 -13.32 9.13
CA VAL A 88 33.05 -13.82 8.94
C VAL A 88 32.59 -13.51 7.53
N ALA A 89 32.11 -14.52 6.80
CA ALA A 89 31.40 -14.31 5.55
C ALA A 89 29.92 -14.06 5.85
N THR A 90 29.35 -12.96 5.36
CA THR A 90 27.90 -12.77 5.37
C THR A 90 27.24 -13.77 4.42
N ALA A 91 26.05 -14.23 4.80
CA ALA A 91 25.28 -15.14 3.96
C ALA A 91 25.00 -14.50 2.60
N THR A 92 24.95 -15.32 1.56
CA THR A 92 24.42 -14.87 0.26
C THR A 92 22.98 -14.44 0.48
N ALA A 93 22.56 -13.35 -0.16
CA ALA A 93 21.16 -13.00 -0.29
C ALA A 93 20.51 -13.92 -1.34
N GLU A 94 20.58 -15.23 -1.12
CA GLU A 94 19.83 -16.21 -1.90
C GLU A 94 18.49 -16.45 -1.20
N PRO A 95 17.38 -16.60 -1.95
CA PRO A 95 16.16 -17.20 -1.41
C PRO A 95 16.53 -18.60 -0.88
N GLU A 96 16.21 -18.90 0.38
CA GLU A 96 16.45 -20.23 0.95
C GLU A 96 15.72 -21.31 0.12
N GLU A 97 16.42 -21.99 -0.77
CA GLU A 97 16.12 -23.39 -1.10
C GLU A 97 16.89 -24.28 -0.11
N PRO A 98 16.22 -25.05 0.74
CA PRO A 98 16.88 -25.89 1.73
C PRO A 98 17.45 -27.14 1.05
N LEU A 99 18.78 -27.26 1.00
CA LEU A 99 19.46 -28.52 0.67
C LEU A 99 19.57 -29.43 1.91
N PRO A 100 19.48 -30.76 1.76
CA PRO A 100 19.36 -31.74 2.86
C PRO A 100 20.73 -32.05 3.52
N PRO A 101 20.77 -32.84 4.62
CA PRO A 101 21.80 -32.76 5.65
C PRO A 101 23.08 -33.48 5.23
N SER A 102 24.24 -32.98 5.68
CA SER A 102 25.47 -33.77 5.74
C SER A 102 25.67 -34.27 7.17
N GLU A 103 25.57 -35.60 7.30
CA GLU A 103 26.09 -36.37 8.43
C GLU A 103 27.57 -36.04 8.70
N GLU A 104 27.94 -35.87 9.97
CA GLU A 104 29.21 -36.39 10.48
C GLU A 104 29.06 -36.80 11.96
N PRO A 105 29.79 -37.84 12.43
CA PRO A 105 29.36 -38.64 13.58
C PRO A 105 30.20 -38.46 14.87
N GLN A 106 29.57 -38.86 16.01
CA GLN A 106 30.13 -39.33 17.30
C GLN A 106 30.46 -38.28 18.42
N PRO A 107 30.68 -38.68 19.70
CA PRO A 107 29.94 -39.63 20.58
C PRO A 107 29.75 -39.16 22.07
N GLU A 108 28.73 -39.73 22.76
CA GLU A 108 28.64 -40.11 24.22
C GLU A 108 28.78 -39.05 25.36
N HIS A 109 28.05 -38.93 26.49
CA HIS A 109 27.06 -39.66 27.36
C HIS A 109 26.52 -38.64 28.45
N PRO A 110 25.64 -38.95 29.44
CA PRO A 110 24.59 -39.97 29.59
C PRO A 110 23.20 -39.42 30.05
N GLN A 111 22.16 -40.21 29.81
CA GLN A 111 20.87 -40.29 30.53
C GLN A 111 20.09 -39.01 30.86
N THR A 112 19.01 -38.77 30.11
CA THR A 112 17.68 -38.54 30.70
C THR A 112 16.65 -39.06 29.69
N GLU A 113 15.70 -39.82 30.21
CA GLU A 113 14.46 -40.29 29.57
C GLU A 113 13.98 -39.35 28.43
N PRO A 114 13.66 -39.85 27.23
CA PRO A 114 13.14 -38.98 26.18
C PRO A 114 11.82 -38.37 26.67
N PRO A 115 11.65 -37.04 26.67
CA PRO A 115 10.31 -36.47 26.72
C PRO A 115 9.52 -37.08 25.55
N PRO A 116 8.21 -37.33 25.68
CA PRO A 116 7.41 -37.84 24.57
C PRO A 116 7.66 -36.91 23.40
N SER A 117 8.18 -37.49 22.31
CA SER A 117 8.59 -36.82 21.07
C SER A 117 7.66 -35.65 20.77
N GLU A 118 8.06 -34.45 21.19
CA GLU A 118 7.36 -33.24 20.81
C GLU A 118 7.74 -33.08 19.34
N ALA A 119 6.80 -33.50 18.48
CA ALA A 119 6.94 -33.35 17.04
C ALA A 119 7.53 -31.97 16.77
N PRO A 120 8.57 -31.86 15.91
CA PRO A 120 9.18 -30.56 15.61
C PRO A 120 8.04 -29.57 15.31
N PRO A 121 8.04 -28.37 15.94
CA PRO A 121 6.89 -27.49 15.90
C PRO A 121 6.49 -27.32 14.44
N ALA A 122 5.29 -27.79 14.09
CA ALA A 122 4.82 -27.84 12.71
C ALA A 122 5.14 -26.50 12.05
N ARG A 123 5.99 -26.50 11.00
CA ARG A 123 6.45 -25.27 10.36
C ARG A 123 5.23 -24.44 10.00
N ALA A 124 5.17 -23.20 10.47
CA ALA A 124 4.10 -22.28 10.11
C ALA A 124 4.48 -21.66 8.77
N VAL A 125 3.78 -22.01 7.70
CA VAL A 125 4.05 -21.50 6.36
C VAL A 125 2.89 -20.64 5.93
N LEU A 126 3.22 -19.43 5.48
CA LEU A 126 2.26 -18.48 4.93
C LEU A 126 2.13 -18.78 3.44
N GLY A 127 0.91 -19.09 3.02
CA GLY A 127 0.61 -19.38 1.63
C GLY A 127 0.59 -18.13 0.76
N GLU A 128 0.11 -18.30 -0.47
CA GLU A 128 -0.04 -17.22 -1.42
C GLU A 128 -0.99 -16.14 -0.89
N LEU A 129 -0.57 -14.87 -1.00
CA LEU A 129 -1.41 -13.71 -0.77
C LEU A 129 -2.10 -13.33 -2.07
N ARG A 130 -3.43 -13.37 -2.07
CA ARG A 130 -4.32 -13.10 -3.19
C ARG A 130 -5.12 -11.84 -2.95
N VAL A 131 -5.56 -11.23 -4.05
CA VAL A 131 -6.46 -10.09 -4.03
C VAL A 131 -7.89 -10.62 -4.14
N SER A 132 -8.75 -10.25 -3.19
CA SER A 132 -10.17 -10.59 -3.21
C SER A 132 -11.03 -9.49 -3.83
N SER A 133 -10.69 -8.22 -3.58
CA SER A 133 -11.37 -7.07 -4.16
C SER A 133 -10.42 -5.88 -4.28
N VAL A 134 -10.65 -5.04 -5.27
CA VAL A 134 -9.93 -3.77 -5.45
C VAL A 134 -10.96 -2.69 -5.69
N THR A 135 -10.93 -1.65 -4.89
CA THR A 135 -11.71 -0.43 -5.08
C THR A 135 -10.76 0.77 -5.23
N PRO A 136 -11.29 1.97 -5.52
CA PRO A 136 -10.45 3.16 -5.60
C PRO A 136 -9.83 3.55 -4.24
N SER A 137 -10.44 3.13 -3.12
CA SER A 137 -10.05 3.53 -1.77
C SER A 137 -9.74 2.38 -0.81
N SER A 138 -9.91 1.14 -1.25
CA SER A 138 -9.69 -0.05 -0.43
C SER A 138 -9.25 -1.26 -1.25
N VAL A 139 -8.55 -2.18 -0.60
CA VAL A 139 -8.13 -3.46 -1.19
C VAL A 139 -8.46 -4.58 -0.23
N GLY A 140 -9.19 -5.59 -0.72
CA GLY A 140 -9.39 -6.86 -0.06
C GLY A 140 -8.25 -7.83 -0.38
N LEU A 141 -7.64 -8.39 0.66
CA LEU A 141 -6.58 -9.40 0.58
C LEU A 141 -7.04 -10.68 1.26
N GLN A 142 -6.62 -11.81 0.72
CA GLN A 142 -6.86 -13.15 1.27
C GLN A 142 -5.60 -13.99 1.17
N TRP A 143 -5.31 -14.81 2.17
CA TRP A 143 -4.18 -15.73 2.17
C TRP A 143 -4.59 -17.09 2.70
N SER A 144 -3.73 -18.07 2.47
CA SER A 144 -3.88 -19.42 3.01
C SER A 144 -2.74 -19.73 3.97
N VAL A 145 -2.94 -20.73 4.84
CA VAL A 145 -1.93 -21.22 5.78
C VAL A 145 -1.81 -22.72 5.54
N PRO A 146 -0.97 -23.16 4.58
CA PRO A 146 -0.86 -24.56 4.21
C PRO A 146 -0.25 -25.43 5.32
N GLU A 147 0.62 -24.88 6.14
CA GLU A 147 1.29 -25.62 7.21
C GLU A 147 1.29 -24.81 8.50
N GLY A 148 0.89 -25.42 9.61
CA GLY A 148 1.04 -24.89 10.97
C GLY A 148 0.22 -23.63 11.30
N PRO A 149 -0.42 -23.54 12.48
CA PRO A 149 -1.18 -22.34 12.86
C PRO A 149 -0.24 -21.16 13.15
N PHE A 150 -0.69 -19.94 12.86
CA PHE A 150 -0.06 -18.71 13.35
C PHE A 150 -0.86 -18.19 14.55
N ASP A 151 -0.21 -17.47 15.46
CA ASP A 151 -0.87 -16.86 16.62
C ASP A 151 -1.49 -15.51 16.26
N SER A 152 -0.84 -14.79 15.34
CA SER A 152 -1.32 -13.52 14.79
C SER A 152 -0.69 -13.25 13.44
N PHE A 153 -1.28 -12.33 12.68
CA PHE A 153 -0.69 -11.78 11.48
C PHE A 153 -0.49 -10.27 11.62
N THR A 154 0.42 -9.72 10.83
CA THR A 154 0.57 -8.27 10.69
C THR A 154 0.71 -7.93 9.22
N LEU A 155 -0.19 -7.10 8.70
CA LEU A 155 -0.09 -6.55 7.36
C LEU A 155 0.55 -5.17 7.42
N GLN A 156 1.68 -4.98 6.74
CA GLN A 156 2.34 -3.69 6.61
C GLN A 156 2.20 -3.15 5.18
N TYR A 157 1.95 -1.86 5.05
CA TYR A 157 1.93 -1.16 3.77
C TYR A 157 2.35 0.29 3.95
N ARG A 158 2.54 1.02 2.84
CA ARG A 158 2.74 2.47 2.88
C ARG A 158 1.50 3.16 2.37
N ASP A 159 0.99 4.14 3.10
CA ASP A 159 -0.15 4.94 2.67
C ASP A 159 0.22 5.90 1.52
N ALA A 160 -0.73 6.72 1.09
CA ALA A 160 -0.54 7.69 0.00
C ALA A 160 0.53 8.74 0.32
N GLN A 161 0.75 9.01 1.60
CA GLN A 161 1.74 9.93 2.15
C GLN A 161 3.11 9.27 2.31
N GLY A 162 3.22 7.96 2.06
CA GLY A 162 4.44 7.16 2.19
C GLY A 162 4.71 6.67 3.62
N GLN A 163 3.81 6.94 4.56
CA GLN A 163 3.93 6.54 5.95
C GLN A 163 3.69 5.03 6.09
N PRO A 164 4.51 4.32 6.89
CA PRO A 164 4.33 2.90 7.12
C PRO A 164 3.14 2.65 8.06
N GLN A 165 2.14 1.91 7.57
CA GLN A 165 0.97 1.49 8.32
C GLN A 165 1.04 -0.01 8.62
N ALA A 166 0.60 -0.42 9.82
CA ALA A 166 0.57 -1.80 10.25
C ALA A 166 -0.82 -2.18 10.78
N LEU A 167 -1.41 -3.25 10.23
CA LEU A 167 -2.70 -3.80 10.62
C LEU A 167 -2.47 -5.16 11.29
N PRO A 168 -2.60 -5.27 12.63
CA PRO A 168 -2.54 -6.54 13.33
C PRO A 168 -3.85 -7.32 13.13
N MET A 169 -3.74 -8.64 13.05
CA MET A 169 -4.86 -9.56 12.84
C MET A 169 -4.66 -10.82 13.66
N ASP A 170 -5.76 -11.51 13.97
CA ASP A 170 -5.74 -12.71 14.78
C ASP A 170 -5.20 -13.91 13.96
N GLY A 171 -4.63 -14.91 14.65
CA GLY A 171 -4.06 -16.09 14.02
C GLY A 171 -5.02 -16.95 13.20
N GLY A 172 -6.33 -16.78 13.41
CA GLY A 172 -7.39 -17.40 12.61
C GLY A 172 -7.85 -16.59 11.41
N SER A 173 -7.36 -15.35 11.23
CA SER A 173 -7.74 -14.51 10.10
C SER A 173 -7.05 -14.99 8.83
N LEU A 174 -7.84 -15.16 7.76
CA LEU A 174 -7.34 -15.51 6.43
C LEU A 174 -7.66 -14.45 5.37
N SER A 175 -8.32 -13.35 5.77
CA SER A 175 -8.64 -12.23 4.89
C SER A 175 -8.63 -10.91 5.65
N VAL A 176 -8.39 -9.81 4.93
CA VAL A 176 -8.44 -8.46 5.47
C VAL A 176 -8.79 -7.45 4.38
N THR A 177 -9.56 -6.43 4.75
CA THR A 177 -9.81 -5.27 3.91
C THR A 177 -8.96 -4.11 4.41
N VAL A 178 -8.14 -3.53 3.54
CA VAL A 178 -7.33 -2.36 3.83
C VAL A 178 -8.04 -1.11 3.32
N PRO A 179 -8.60 -0.26 4.20
CA PRO A 179 -9.21 1.01 3.80
C PRO A 179 -8.18 2.14 3.72
N GLY A 180 -8.59 3.28 3.15
CA GLY A 180 -7.80 4.53 3.20
C GLY A 180 -6.70 4.61 2.15
N LEU A 181 -6.82 3.87 1.06
CA LEU A 181 -5.90 3.95 -0.08
C LEU A 181 -6.31 5.09 -1.01
N SER A 182 -5.34 5.65 -1.73
CA SER A 182 -5.63 6.58 -2.84
C SER A 182 -5.83 5.83 -4.16
N PRO A 183 -6.72 6.32 -5.05
CA PRO A 183 -7.00 5.72 -6.35
C PRO A 183 -5.82 5.80 -7.30
N SER A 184 -5.84 4.96 -8.34
CA SER A 184 -4.83 4.92 -9.42
C SER A 184 -3.38 4.84 -8.94
N ARG A 185 -3.13 4.18 -7.81
CA ARG A 185 -1.82 4.13 -7.17
C ARG A 185 -1.39 2.70 -6.86
N ARG A 186 -0.11 2.44 -7.07
CA ARG A 186 0.51 1.16 -6.73
C ARG A 186 0.86 1.11 -5.24
N TYR A 187 0.36 0.10 -4.56
CA TYR A 187 0.68 -0.24 -3.18
C TYR A 187 1.38 -1.58 -3.12
N ARG A 188 2.35 -1.69 -2.21
CA ARG A 188 2.95 -2.98 -1.86
C ARG A 188 2.58 -3.33 -0.42
N PHE A 189 1.98 -4.51 -0.27
CA PHE A 189 1.57 -5.05 1.01
C PHE A 189 2.52 -6.17 1.43
N HIS A 190 2.90 -6.19 2.70
CA HIS A 190 3.73 -7.23 3.32
C HIS A 190 2.95 -7.87 4.46
N LEU A 191 2.54 -9.12 4.30
CA LEU A 191 1.89 -9.89 5.35
C LEU A 191 2.93 -10.73 6.09
N TYR A 192 2.94 -10.63 7.41
CA TYR A 192 3.82 -11.39 8.29
C TYR A 192 2.99 -12.33 9.16
N GLY A 193 3.40 -13.59 9.23
CA GLY A 193 2.85 -14.54 10.20
C GLY A 193 3.69 -14.58 11.47
N LEU A 194 3.05 -14.45 12.64
CA LEU A 194 3.71 -14.44 13.94
C LEU A 194 3.32 -15.67 14.75
N ARG A 195 4.30 -16.28 15.43
CA ARG A 195 4.12 -17.35 16.41
C ARG A 195 5.03 -17.11 17.61
N GLY A 196 4.50 -17.15 18.82
CA GLY A 196 5.20 -16.79 20.06
C GLY A 196 5.74 -15.36 20.05
N GLY A 197 5.07 -14.43 19.35
CA GLY A 197 5.54 -13.06 19.15
C GLY A 197 6.73 -12.89 18.19
N LYS A 198 7.22 -13.97 17.58
CA LYS A 198 8.29 -13.94 16.57
C LYS A 198 7.68 -14.01 15.17
N ARG A 199 8.22 -13.21 14.25
CA ARG A 199 7.87 -13.31 12.82
C ARG A 199 8.47 -14.59 12.26
N ILE A 200 7.61 -15.48 11.79
CA ILE A 200 7.99 -16.80 11.27
C ILE A 200 8.10 -16.75 9.76
N ASP A 201 7.16 -16.09 9.09
CA ASP A 201 7.12 -16.06 7.62
C ASP A 201 6.58 -14.72 7.07
N ARG A 202 6.84 -14.44 5.78
CA ARG A 202 6.43 -13.22 5.09
C ARG A 202 6.09 -13.46 3.62
N VAL A 203 4.93 -12.96 3.20
CA VAL A 203 4.53 -12.84 1.79
C VAL A 203 4.27 -11.37 1.42
N SER A 204 4.43 -11.03 0.14
CA SER A 204 4.14 -9.68 -0.35
C SER A 204 3.44 -9.66 -1.70
N ILE A 205 2.60 -8.66 -1.92
CA ILE A 205 1.89 -8.45 -3.18
C ILE A 205 1.89 -6.97 -3.57
N ASP A 206 1.95 -6.71 -4.88
CA ASP A 206 1.81 -5.38 -5.48
C ASP A 206 0.44 -5.25 -6.12
N ILE A 207 -0.29 -4.17 -5.78
CA ILE A 207 -1.66 -3.95 -6.25
C ILE A 207 -1.80 -2.51 -6.70
N ASN A 208 -2.44 -2.31 -7.84
CA ASN A 208 -2.86 -0.98 -8.28
C ASN A 208 -4.31 -0.78 -7.86
N THR A 209 -4.60 0.28 -7.11
CA THR A 209 -5.97 0.68 -6.81
C THR A 209 -6.70 1.09 -8.09
N ALA A 210 -8.01 0.87 -8.11
CA ALA A 210 -8.84 1.26 -9.24
C ALA A 210 -8.82 2.79 -9.43
N GLU A 211 -9.15 3.24 -10.62
CA GLU A 211 -9.42 4.65 -10.88
C GLU A 211 -10.62 5.10 -10.03
N PRO A 212 -10.69 6.38 -9.61
CA PRO A 212 -11.88 6.87 -8.93
C PRO A 212 -13.08 6.55 -9.81
N GLU A 213 -14.10 5.88 -9.27
CA GLU A 213 -15.40 5.90 -9.92
C GLU A 213 -15.82 7.38 -9.94
N GLU A 214 -15.67 8.02 -11.10
CA GLU A 214 -16.38 9.24 -11.37
C GLU A 214 -17.84 8.89 -11.14
N PRO A 215 -18.58 9.62 -10.27
CA PRO A 215 -20.00 9.40 -10.17
C PRO A 215 -20.55 9.60 -11.58
N LEU A 216 -20.90 8.50 -12.24
CA LEU A 216 -21.84 8.53 -13.32
C LEU A 216 -23.03 9.25 -12.71
N LEU A 217 -23.20 10.52 -13.10
CA LEU A 217 -24.39 11.30 -12.81
C LEU A 217 -25.56 10.32 -12.95
N PRO A 218 -26.46 10.21 -11.95
CA PRO A 218 -27.53 9.25 -12.05
C PRO A 218 -28.24 9.49 -13.39
N SER A 219 -28.12 8.52 -14.30
CA SER A 219 -29.16 8.35 -15.31
C SER A 219 -30.40 8.04 -14.48
N GLU A 220 -31.20 9.08 -14.32
CA GLU A 220 -32.48 9.08 -13.67
C GLU A 220 -33.34 7.96 -14.28
N GLU A 221 -33.59 6.88 -13.52
CA GLU A 221 -34.79 6.01 -13.55
C GLU A 221 -34.54 4.65 -12.85
N PRO A 222 -35.57 3.91 -12.40
CA PRO A 222 -36.69 4.28 -11.53
C PRO A 222 -36.76 3.33 -10.29
N GLN A 223 -37.43 3.71 -9.19
CA GLN A 223 -37.67 2.78 -8.06
C GLN A 223 -38.90 1.87 -8.32
N PRO A 224 -38.85 0.56 -7.99
CA PRO A 224 -39.94 -0.40 -8.24
C PRO A 224 -40.94 -0.60 -7.06
N GLU A 225 -42.23 -0.50 -7.41
CA GLU A 225 -43.48 -1.22 -7.00
C GLU A 225 -43.79 -1.61 -5.51
N HIS A 226 -45.01 -1.53 -4.91
CA HIS A 226 -46.40 -1.98 -5.24
C HIS A 226 -47.44 -1.52 -4.16
N PRO A 227 -48.81 -1.63 -4.29
CA PRO A 227 -49.61 -2.23 -5.37
C PRO A 227 -50.80 -1.40 -5.93
N GLN A 228 -50.99 -1.60 -7.24
CA GLN A 228 -52.24 -1.70 -8.03
C GLN A 228 -53.23 -0.51 -8.13
N THR A 229 -53.29 0.09 -9.31
CA THR A 229 -54.41 -0.08 -10.27
C THR A 229 -54.01 0.49 -11.66
N GLU A 230 -53.90 -0.39 -12.66
CA GLU A 230 -54.13 -0.25 -14.12
C GLU A 230 -53.70 1.02 -14.92
N PRO A 231 -53.04 0.90 -16.11
CA PRO A 231 -52.45 2.03 -16.84
C PRO A 231 -53.38 2.74 -17.83
N PRO A 232 -53.05 3.99 -18.22
CA PRO A 232 -53.05 4.38 -19.65
C PRO A 232 -51.75 5.12 -20.07
N PRO A 233 -51.56 5.40 -21.38
CA PRO A 233 -50.27 5.29 -22.06
C PRO A 233 -49.37 6.53 -21.99
N SER A 234 -48.07 6.23 -22.09
CA SER A 234 -46.93 7.10 -22.36
C SER A 234 -47.29 8.42 -23.06
N GLU A 235 -47.17 9.53 -22.31
CA GLU A 235 -47.13 10.87 -22.88
C GLU A 235 -45.67 11.20 -23.20
N ALA A 236 -45.40 11.47 -24.47
CA ALA A 236 -44.08 11.75 -25.02
C ALA A 236 -43.42 12.97 -24.33
N PRO A 237 -42.07 13.01 -24.22
CA PRO A 237 -41.38 14.18 -23.67
C PRO A 237 -41.75 15.44 -24.45
N PRO A 238 -41.86 16.63 -23.80
CA PRO A 238 -42.30 17.85 -24.46
C PRO A 238 -41.37 18.18 -25.64
N ALA A 239 -41.94 18.20 -26.85
CA ALA A 239 -41.23 18.58 -28.07
C ALA A 239 -40.63 19.98 -27.89
N ARG A 240 -39.32 20.11 -28.11
CA ARG A 240 -38.62 21.40 -28.05
C ARG A 240 -39.31 22.36 -29.01
N ALA A 241 -39.70 23.53 -28.52
CA ALA A 241 -40.37 24.49 -29.37
C ALA A 241 -39.40 25.03 -30.44
N VAL A 242 -39.71 24.81 -31.72
CA VAL A 242 -38.88 25.25 -32.86
C VAL A 242 -39.65 26.31 -33.64
N LEU A 243 -39.03 27.48 -33.87
CA LEU A 243 -39.60 28.53 -34.70
C LEU A 243 -39.37 28.13 -36.16
N GLY A 244 -40.46 28.02 -36.91
CA GLY A 244 -40.43 27.68 -38.33
C GLY A 244 -40.20 28.90 -39.21
N GLU A 245 -40.59 28.78 -40.47
CA GLU A 245 -40.33 29.81 -41.48
C GLU A 245 -41.05 31.14 -41.21
N LEU A 246 -40.33 32.25 -41.35
CA LEU A 246 -40.86 33.61 -41.34
C LEU A 246 -41.20 34.05 -42.77
N ARG A 247 -42.43 34.47 -43.01
CA ARG A 247 -42.96 34.87 -44.32
C ARG A 247 -43.65 36.22 -44.22
N VAL A 248 -43.60 36.98 -45.31
CA VAL A 248 -44.35 38.23 -45.44
C VAL A 248 -45.76 37.89 -45.91
N SER A 249 -46.78 38.19 -45.10
CA SER A 249 -48.19 37.89 -45.40
C SER A 249 -48.85 39.00 -46.23
N SER A 250 -48.43 40.25 -46.03
CA SER A 250 -48.99 41.40 -46.74
C SER A 250 -47.98 42.54 -46.76
N VAL A 251 -48.00 43.34 -47.82
CA VAL A 251 -47.24 44.57 -47.93
C VAL A 251 -48.18 45.65 -48.42
N THR A 252 -48.30 46.72 -47.65
CA THR A 252 -48.97 47.94 -48.08
C THR A 252 -47.92 49.05 -48.21
N SER A 253 -48.31 50.20 -48.75
CA SER A 253 -47.41 51.35 -48.85
C SER A 253 -46.96 51.90 -47.48
N SER A 254 -47.55 51.44 -46.38
CA SER A 254 -47.29 51.95 -45.02
C SER A 254 -47.25 50.86 -43.95
N SER A 255 -47.17 49.58 -44.32
CA SER A 255 -47.07 48.49 -43.36
C SER A 255 -46.66 47.17 -44.00
N VAL A 256 -46.03 46.30 -43.21
CA VAL A 256 -45.70 44.94 -43.59
C VAL A 256 -46.31 43.97 -42.58
N GLY A 257 -47.10 43.02 -43.08
CA GLY A 257 -47.58 41.88 -42.34
C GLY A 257 -46.55 40.75 -42.38
N LEU A 258 -46.17 40.23 -41.21
CA LEU A 258 -45.25 39.12 -41.04
C LEU A 258 -45.98 37.95 -40.36
N GLN A 259 -45.84 36.75 -40.91
CA GLN A 259 -46.40 35.51 -40.42
C GLN A 259 -45.30 34.47 -40.24
N TRP A 260 -45.38 33.66 -39.19
CA TRP A 260 -44.48 32.53 -38.97
C TRP A 260 -45.24 31.29 -38.53
N SER A 261 -44.60 30.13 -38.66
CA SER A 261 -45.12 28.86 -38.16
C SER A 261 -44.32 28.40 -36.95
N VAL A 262 -44.98 27.70 -36.03
CA VAL A 262 -44.35 27.03 -34.89
C VAL A 262 -44.63 25.53 -35.05
N PRO A 263 -43.80 24.80 -35.81
CA PRO A 263 -44.05 23.40 -36.17
C PRO A 263 -43.89 22.43 -34.98
N GLU A 264 -43.07 22.75 -33.99
CA GLU A 264 -42.86 21.93 -32.80
C GLU A 264 -43.00 22.79 -31.55
N GLY A 265 -43.68 22.28 -30.53
CA GLY A 265 -43.81 22.83 -29.16
C GLY A 265 -44.53 24.19 -29.04
N PRO A 266 -45.27 24.46 -27.94
CA PRO A 266 -45.73 25.81 -27.64
C PRO A 266 -44.55 26.70 -27.19
N PHE A 267 -44.46 27.92 -27.69
CA PHE A 267 -43.62 28.96 -27.08
C PHE A 267 -44.41 29.67 -25.97
N ASP A 268 -43.73 30.10 -24.90
CA ASP A 268 -44.36 30.95 -23.88
C ASP A 268 -44.45 32.42 -24.34
N SER A 269 -43.40 32.94 -24.99
CA SER A 269 -43.36 34.27 -25.61
C SER A 269 -42.22 34.36 -26.63
N PHE A 270 -42.27 35.34 -27.54
CA PHE A 270 -41.17 35.68 -28.44
C PHE A 270 -41.10 37.18 -28.67
N THR A 271 -39.96 37.69 -29.15
CA THR A 271 -39.75 39.12 -29.44
C THR A 271 -39.40 39.31 -30.89
N LEU A 272 -40.22 40.07 -31.63
CA LEU A 272 -39.90 40.45 -33.01
C LEU A 272 -39.04 41.72 -33.01
N GLN A 273 -37.83 41.62 -33.57
CA GLN A 273 -36.95 42.78 -33.77
C GLN A 273 -36.95 43.19 -35.24
N TYR A 274 -37.23 44.46 -35.52
CA TYR A 274 -37.19 45.05 -36.86
C TYR A 274 -36.52 46.43 -36.82
N ARG A 275 -36.23 47.01 -37.98
CA ARG A 275 -35.76 48.40 -38.09
C ARG A 275 -36.82 49.22 -38.80
N ASP A 276 -37.12 50.41 -38.28
CA ASP A 276 -38.03 51.34 -38.93
C ASP A 276 -37.39 52.01 -40.16
N ALA A 277 -38.17 52.86 -40.85
CA ALA A 277 -37.71 53.61 -42.02
C ALA A 277 -36.51 54.54 -41.73
N GLN A 278 -36.25 54.86 -40.46
CA GLN A 278 -35.15 55.69 -39.98
C GLN A 278 -33.93 54.83 -39.56
N GLY A 279 -34.05 53.50 -39.66
CA GLY A 279 -33.00 52.53 -39.30
C GLY A 279 -32.91 52.22 -37.80
N GLN A 280 -33.82 52.75 -36.98
CA GLN A 280 -33.83 52.52 -35.54
C GLN A 280 -34.37 51.12 -35.23
N PRO A 281 -33.70 50.35 -34.36
CA PRO A 281 -34.17 49.02 -33.97
C PRO A 281 -35.39 49.14 -33.05
N GLN A 282 -36.47 48.45 -33.43
CA GLN A 282 -37.70 48.30 -32.66
C GLN A 282 -37.87 46.83 -32.27
N ALA A 283 -38.34 46.59 -31.05
CA ALA A 283 -38.60 45.25 -30.52
C ALA A 283 -40.04 45.19 -30.01
N LEU A 284 -40.82 44.25 -30.53
CA LEU A 284 -42.21 44.02 -30.13
C LEU A 284 -42.32 42.65 -29.42
N PRO A 285 -42.64 42.62 -28.12
CA PRO A 285 -42.90 41.37 -27.42
C PRO A 285 -44.26 40.80 -27.85
N MET A 286 -44.32 39.49 -28.02
CA MET A 286 -45.48 38.76 -28.50
C MET A 286 -45.71 37.50 -27.67
N ASP A 287 -46.99 37.18 -27.45
CA ASP A 287 -47.39 35.95 -26.79
C ASP A 287 -47.07 34.75 -27.67
N GLY A 288 -46.61 33.64 -27.09
CA GLY A 288 -46.12 32.49 -27.85
C GLY A 288 -47.14 31.74 -28.71
N GLY A 289 -48.43 32.07 -28.58
CA GLY A 289 -49.50 31.62 -29.48
C GLY A 289 -49.68 32.50 -30.73
N SER A 290 -49.05 33.68 -30.79
CA SER A 290 -49.19 34.63 -31.89
C SER A 290 -48.43 34.12 -33.12
N ARG A 291 -49.07 34.16 -34.29
CA ARG A 291 -48.51 33.68 -35.57
C ARG A 291 -48.48 34.75 -36.66
N LEU A 292 -48.94 35.96 -36.37
CA LEU A 292 -49.07 37.06 -37.30
C LEU A 292 -48.89 38.39 -36.55
N VAL A 293 -48.15 39.33 -37.15
CA VAL A 293 -48.06 40.73 -36.71
C VAL A 293 -48.02 41.65 -37.92
N THR A 294 -48.61 42.83 -37.80
CA THR A 294 -48.42 43.92 -38.76
C THR A 294 -47.53 44.99 -38.13
N VAL A 295 -46.42 45.31 -38.78
CA VAL A 295 -45.53 46.41 -38.38
C VAL A 295 -45.69 47.59 -39.34
N PRO A 296 -45.68 48.84 -38.85
CA PRO A 296 -45.75 50.04 -39.67
C PRO A 296 -44.44 50.32 -40.43
#